data_AF-A0A924QXH2-F1
#
_entry.id   AF-A0A924QXH2-F1
#
_cell.length_a   1.000
_cell.length_b   1.000
_cell.length_c   1.000
_cell.angle_alpha   90.00
_cell.angle_beta   90.00
_cell.angle_gamma   90.00
#
_symmetry.space_group_name_H-M   'P 1'
#
loop_
_entity.id
_entity.type
_entity.pdbx_description
1 polymer ?
#
loop_
_entity_poly.entity_id
_entity_poly.type
_entity_poly.pdbx_seq_one_letter_code
_entity_poly.pdbx_strand_id
1 'polypeptide(L)'
;EKHDEIRAALIEQHAPSAQETLVLHQAEVWRDRLVADDEAVGHWKNLSPGTDSQQLRALVRQARKDAKPEKPGAAPRHGRAYREIFQLVREVLLHGPDVPDPLGHEDDFPDNPGADA
;
A
#
# COMPACT_ATOMS: atom_id res chain seq x y z
N GLU A 1 -17.70 20.64 32.01
CA GLU A 1 -18.44 19.36 32.15
C GLU A 1 -19.19 18.98 30.87
N LYS A 2 -20.45 19.38 30.61
CA LYS A 2 -21.17 18.92 29.38
C LYS A 2 -20.49 19.24 28.05
N HIS A 3 -19.76 20.35 27.96
CA HIS A 3 -19.05 20.75 26.73
C HIS A 3 -17.80 19.90 26.45
N ASP A 4 -17.23 19.29 27.49
CA ASP A 4 -16.04 18.46 27.37
C ASP A 4 -16.44 17.04 26.98
N GLU A 5 -17.58 16.56 27.46
CA GLU A 5 -18.22 15.30 27.03
C GLU A 5 -18.62 15.33 25.55
N ILE A 6 -19.21 16.43 25.06
CA ILE A 6 -19.55 16.56 23.63
C ILE A 6 -18.29 16.62 22.76
N ARG A 7 -17.23 17.30 23.21
CA ARG A 7 -15.95 17.33 22.48
C ARG A 7 -15.24 15.97 22.49
N ALA A 8 -15.24 15.27 23.61
CA ALA A 8 -14.68 13.93 23.71
C ALA A 8 -15.44 12.94 22.82
N ALA A 9 -16.77 12.98 22.83
CA ALA A 9 -17.61 12.15 21.96
C ALA A 9 -17.39 12.47 20.46
N LEU A 10 -17.16 13.74 20.12
CA LEU A 10 -16.82 14.13 18.76
C LEU A 10 -15.43 13.62 18.36
N ILE A 11 -14.43 13.70 19.26
CA ILE A 11 -13.08 13.17 19.01
C ILE A 11 -13.11 11.65 18.83
N GLU A 12 -13.91 10.93 19.63
CA GLU A 12 -14.08 9.49 19.53
C GLU A 12 -14.81 9.07 18.25
N GLN A 13 -15.81 9.86 17.80
CA GLN A 13 -16.43 9.66 16.49
C GLN A 13 -15.52 9.97 15.30
N HIS A 14 -14.56 10.89 15.46
CA HIS A 14 -13.63 11.30 14.41
C HIS A 14 -12.33 10.48 14.40
N ALA A 15 -12.11 9.61 15.39
CA ALA A 15 -11.01 8.67 15.36
C ALA A 15 -11.24 7.65 14.22
N PRO A 16 -10.21 7.34 13.40
CA PRO A 16 -10.33 6.29 12.39
C PRO A 16 -10.79 4.99 13.05
N SER A 17 -11.71 4.28 12.40
CA SER A 17 -12.10 2.96 12.87
C SER A 17 -10.88 2.02 12.91
N ALA A 18 -10.91 0.99 13.78
CA ALA A 18 -9.84 -0.01 13.82
C ALA A 18 -9.56 -0.64 12.43
N GLN A 19 -10.62 -0.78 11.61
CA GLN A 19 -10.52 -1.25 10.23
C GLN A 19 -9.77 -0.27 9.33
N GLU A 20 -10.06 1.04 9.42
CA GLU A 20 -9.33 2.05 8.65
C GLU A 20 -7.86 2.12 9.03
N THR A 21 -7.54 2.02 10.33
CA THR A 21 -6.15 1.93 10.80
C THR A 21 -5.45 0.70 10.26
N LEU A 22 -6.11 -0.46 10.25
CA LEU A 22 -5.57 -1.69 9.66
C LEU A 22 -5.28 -1.50 8.18
N VAL A 23 -6.24 -0.96 7.41
CA VAL A 23 -6.07 -0.71 5.97
C VAL A 23 -4.93 0.28 5.69
N LEU A 24 -4.75 1.31 6.53
CA LEU A 24 -3.63 2.24 6.42
C LEU A 24 -2.29 1.51 6.53
N HIS A 25 -2.10 0.69 7.57
CA HIS A 25 -0.87 -0.07 7.77
C HIS A 25 -0.64 -1.10 6.67
N GLN A 26 -1.68 -1.81 6.28
CA GLN A 26 -1.65 -2.76 5.17
C GLN A 26 -1.16 -2.08 3.88
N ALA A 27 -1.67 -0.88 3.58
CA ALA A 27 -1.28 -0.12 2.40
C ALA A 27 0.18 0.35 2.46
N GLU A 28 0.68 0.71 3.65
CA GLU A 28 2.09 1.07 3.86
C GLU A 28 3.01 -0.10 3.55
N VAL A 29 2.71 -1.29 4.09
CA VAL A 29 3.52 -2.49 3.85
C VAL A 29 3.47 -2.91 2.38
N TRP A 30 2.28 -2.92 1.77
CA TRP A 30 2.16 -3.27 0.35
C TRP A 30 2.95 -2.32 -0.54
N ARG A 31 2.88 -1.01 -0.29
CA ARG A 31 3.69 -0.03 -1.03
C ARG A 31 5.18 -0.36 -0.91
N ASP A 32 5.65 -0.65 0.29
CA ASP A 32 7.08 -0.92 0.53
C ASP A 32 7.50 -2.21 -0.18
N ARG A 33 6.68 -3.26 -0.11
CA ARG A 33 6.90 -4.53 -0.83
C ARG A 33 6.92 -4.34 -2.35
N LEU A 34 5.95 -3.61 -2.90
CA LEU A 34 5.86 -3.30 -4.34
C LEU A 34 7.09 -2.53 -4.84
N VAL A 35 7.62 -1.61 -4.04
CA VAL A 35 8.82 -0.85 -4.39
C VAL A 35 10.09 -1.68 -4.20
N ALA A 36 10.13 -2.64 -3.28
CA ALA A 36 11.28 -3.49 -3.05
C ALA A 36 11.43 -4.62 -4.09
N ASP A 37 10.33 -5.21 -4.54
CA ASP A 37 10.33 -6.46 -5.32
C ASP A 37 9.39 -6.37 -6.54
N ASP A 38 9.87 -6.84 -7.71
CA ASP A 38 9.07 -6.89 -8.94
C ASP A 38 8.01 -8.01 -8.91
N GLU A 39 8.28 -9.11 -8.21
CA GLU A 39 7.32 -10.22 -8.05
C GLU A 39 6.10 -9.79 -7.23
N ALA A 40 6.26 -8.82 -6.34
CA ALA A 40 5.16 -8.25 -5.56
C ALA A 40 4.05 -7.64 -6.43
N VAL A 41 4.37 -7.17 -7.65
CA VAL A 41 3.35 -6.71 -8.61
C VAL A 41 2.55 -7.89 -9.15
N GLY A 42 3.18 -9.04 -9.36
CA GLY A 42 2.50 -10.28 -9.74
C GLY A 42 1.49 -10.71 -8.67
N HIS A 43 1.95 -10.81 -7.42
CA HIS A 43 1.09 -11.16 -6.28
C HIS A 43 -0.08 -10.18 -6.12
N TRP A 44 0.19 -8.86 -6.20
CA TRP A 44 -0.87 -7.86 -6.13
C TRP A 44 -1.93 -8.02 -7.22
N LYS A 45 -1.52 -8.32 -8.46
CA LYS A 45 -2.46 -8.55 -9.57
C LYS A 45 -3.36 -9.75 -9.35
N ASN A 46 -2.85 -10.82 -8.74
CA ASN A 46 -3.66 -12.00 -8.43
C ASN A 46 -4.70 -11.68 -7.36
N LEU A 47 -4.33 -10.88 -6.36
CA LEU A 47 -5.21 -10.46 -5.27
C LEU A 47 -6.21 -9.36 -5.68
N SER A 48 -5.81 -8.48 -6.58
CA SER A 48 -6.66 -7.40 -7.11
C SER A 48 -6.59 -7.32 -8.65
N PRO A 49 -7.32 -8.20 -9.36
CA PRO A 49 -7.34 -8.21 -10.82
C PRO A 49 -7.91 -6.92 -11.44
N GLY A 50 -8.70 -6.15 -10.68
CA GLY A 50 -9.27 -4.88 -11.10
C GLY A 50 -8.29 -3.69 -11.04
N THR A 51 -7.11 -3.87 -10.46
CA THR A 51 -6.08 -2.83 -10.45
C THR A 51 -5.50 -2.66 -11.86
N ASP A 52 -5.35 -1.40 -12.32
CA ASP A 52 -4.57 -1.10 -13.52
C ASP A 52 -3.08 -1.46 -13.30
N SER A 53 -2.73 -2.65 -13.77
CA SER A 53 -1.38 -3.19 -13.59
C SER A 53 -0.31 -2.47 -14.43
N GLN A 54 -0.68 -1.70 -15.45
CA GLN A 54 0.27 -0.89 -16.20
C GLN A 54 0.59 0.40 -15.43
N GLN A 55 -0.44 1.05 -14.89
CA GLN A 55 -0.27 2.19 -13.99
C GLN A 55 0.58 1.83 -12.78
N LEU A 56 0.26 0.72 -12.10
CA LEU A 56 1.00 0.27 -10.91
C LEU A 56 2.49 0.05 -11.22
N ARG A 57 2.82 -0.65 -12.31
CA ARG A 57 4.21 -0.88 -12.72
C ARG A 57 4.95 0.42 -13.05
N ALA A 58 4.27 1.38 -13.69
CA ALA A 58 4.86 2.69 -14.00
C ALA A 58 5.19 3.45 -12.71
N LEU A 59 4.29 3.45 -11.73
CA LEU A 59 4.51 4.07 -10.43
C LEU A 59 5.66 3.41 -9.66
N VAL A 60 5.72 2.07 -9.61
CA VAL A 60 6.80 1.32 -8.95
C VAL A 60 8.16 1.69 -9.54
N ARG A 61 8.29 1.66 -10.87
CA ARG A 61 9.56 2.04 -11.53
C ARG A 61 9.97 3.48 -11.21
N GLN A 62 9.03 4.41 -11.22
CA GLN A 62 9.32 5.82 -10.89
C GLN A 62 9.71 5.98 -9.42
N ALA A 63 9.03 5.29 -8.49
CA ALA A 63 9.37 5.32 -7.07
C ALA A 63 10.77 4.77 -6.79
N ARG A 64 11.17 3.67 -7.45
CA ARG A 64 12.54 3.13 -7.35
C ARG A 64 13.59 4.08 -7.90
N LYS A 65 13.29 4.76 -9.00
CA LYS A 65 14.17 5.79 -9.58
C LYS A 65 14.36 6.96 -8.62
N ASP A 66 13.28 7.44 -8.00
CA ASP A 66 13.31 8.52 -7.02
C ASP A 66 14.05 8.13 -5.73
N ALA A 67 13.97 6.85 -5.33
CA ALA A 67 14.63 6.32 -4.16
C ALA A 67 16.16 6.19 -4.32
N LYS A 68 16.68 6.21 -5.56
CA LYS A 68 18.12 6.16 -5.81
C LYS A 68 18.76 7.52 -5.49
N PRO A 69 19.59 7.62 -4.44
CA PRO A 69 20.22 8.88 -4.09
C PRO A 69 21.23 9.31 -5.16
N GLU A 70 21.23 10.60 -5.54
CA GLU A 70 22.18 11.16 -6.50
C GLU A 70 23.63 11.17 -5.98
N LYS A 71 23.79 11.21 -4.65
CA LYS A 71 25.08 11.24 -3.98
C LYS A 71 25.24 10.00 -3.08
N PRO A 72 26.39 9.31 -3.12
CA PRO A 72 26.69 8.25 -2.17
C PRO A 72 26.56 8.74 -0.72
N GLY A 73 25.81 8.00 0.10
CA GLY A 73 25.58 8.32 1.52
C GLY A 73 24.37 9.22 1.81
N ALA A 74 23.66 9.72 0.79
CA ALA A 74 22.38 10.39 1.01
C ALA A 74 21.26 9.37 1.24
N ALA A 75 20.31 9.70 2.12
CA ALA A 75 19.14 8.86 2.36
C ALA A 75 18.26 8.77 1.10
N PRO A 76 17.63 7.61 0.84
CA PRO A 76 16.60 7.47 -0.18
C PRO A 76 15.49 8.50 0.01
N ARG A 77 14.95 9.04 -1.09
CA ARG A 77 13.85 10.01 -1.05
C ARG A 77 12.59 9.36 -1.59
N HIS A 78 11.49 9.53 -0.87
CA HIS A 78 10.18 9.09 -1.33
C HIS A 78 9.50 10.20 -2.14
N GLY A 79 9.50 10.01 -3.47
CA GLY A 79 8.91 10.92 -4.43
C GLY A 79 7.38 10.85 -4.51
N ARG A 80 6.83 11.52 -5.53
CA ARG A 80 5.38 11.54 -5.78
C ARG A 80 4.83 10.15 -6.04
N ALA A 81 5.52 9.35 -6.85
CA ALA A 81 5.09 8.01 -7.21
C ALA A 81 4.93 7.10 -5.98
N TYR A 82 5.82 7.20 -4.99
CA TYR A 82 5.73 6.45 -3.74
C TYR A 82 4.43 6.74 -2.96
N ARG A 83 3.99 8.00 -2.96
CA ARG A 83 2.70 8.39 -2.34
C ARG A 83 1.50 7.94 -3.15
N GLU A 84 1.59 7.98 -4.48
CA GLU A 84 0.51 7.52 -5.37
C GLU A 84 0.31 6.00 -5.29
N ILE A 85 1.39 5.21 -5.11
CA ILE A 85 1.27 3.77 -4.84
C ILE A 85 0.45 3.54 -3.57
N PHE A 86 0.76 4.24 -2.48
CA PHE A 86 -0.02 4.13 -1.24
C PHE A 86 -1.50 4.47 -1.44
N GLN A 87 -1.80 5.57 -2.14
CA GLN A 87 -3.18 5.99 -2.38
C GLN A 87 -3.95 4.94 -3.19
N LEU A 88 -3.35 4.43 -4.27
CA LEU A 88 -3.96 3.38 -5.11
C LEU A 88 -4.19 2.09 -4.31
N VAL A 89 -3.18 1.61 -3.58
CA VAL A 89 -3.26 0.40 -2.77
C VAL A 89 -4.34 0.56 -1.69
N ARG A 90 -4.32 1.67 -0.95
CA ARG A 90 -5.32 1.97 0.08
C ARG A 90 -6.73 2.01 -0.50
N GLU A 91 -6.93 2.64 -1.65
CA GLU A 91 -8.24 2.71 -2.31
C GLU A 91 -8.76 1.32 -2.69
N VAL A 92 -7.88 0.47 -3.22
CA VAL A 92 -8.22 -0.93 -3.52
C VAL A 92 -8.55 -1.70 -2.25
N LEU A 93 -7.81 -1.53 -1.16
CA LEU A 93 -8.07 -2.24 0.11
C LEU A 93 -9.36 -1.76 0.80
N LEU A 94 -9.75 -0.50 0.61
CA LEU A 94 -10.99 0.04 1.16
C LEU A 94 -12.24 -0.46 0.41
N HIS A 95 -12.13 -0.75 -0.90
CA HIS A 95 -13.29 -1.03 -1.77
C HIS A 95 -13.25 -2.43 -2.43
N GLY A 96 -12.14 -3.14 -2.31
CA GLY A 96 -11.85 -4.40 -2.99
C GLY A 96 -12.05 -5.64 -2.11
N PRO A 97 -11.69 -6.84 -2.61
CA PRO A 97 -11.77 -8.08 -1.84
C PRO A 97 -10.86 -8.05 -0.60
N ASP A 98 -11.06 -8.97 0.34
CA ASP A 98 -10.24 -9.13 1.53
C ASP A 98 -8.81 -9.54 1.12
N VAL A 99 -7.94 -8.54 0.91
CA VAL A 99 -6.55 -8.75 0.51
C VAL A 99 -5.75 -9.13 1.75
N PRO A 100 -5.12 -10.32 1.78
CA PRO A 100 -4.40 -10.82 2.95
C PRO A 100 -3.24 -9.91 3.37
N ASP A 101 -2.89 -9.99 4.65
CA ASP A 101 -1.72 -9.33 5.26
C ASP A 101 -0.47 -9.49 4.37
N PRO A 102 0.14 -8.41 3.84
CA PRO A 102 1.38 -8.47 3.10
C PRO A 102 2.57 -9.02 3.90
N LEU A 103 2.47 -9.07 5.23
CA LEU A 103 3.42 -9.74 6.14
C LEU A 103 3.02 -11.19 6.49
N GLY A 104 1.92 -11.69 5.93
CA GLY A 104 1.43 -13.06 6.07
C GLY A 104 2.38 -14.10 5.45
N HIS A 105 2.00 -15.38 5.55
CA HIS A 105 2.83 -16.45 5.00
C HIS A 105 2.84 -16.35 3.47
N GLU A 106 3.96 -16.66 2.80
CA GLU A 106 4.02 -16.72 1.34
C GLU A 106 2.89 -17.57 0.71
N ASP A 107 2.40 -18.59 1.42
CA ASP A 107 1.26 -19.43 0.99
C ASP A 107 -0.08 -18.67 0.90
N ASP A 108 -0.21 -17.52 1.58
CA ASP A 108 -1.41 -16.68 1.53
C ASP A 108 -1.53 -15.89 0.22
N PHE A 109 -0.45 -15.82 -0.57
CA PHE A 109 -0.44 -15.18 -1.88
C PHE A 109 -0.69 -16.26 -2.94
N PRO A 110 -1.82 -16.22 -3.67
CA PRO A 110 -2.06 -17.17 -4.74
C PRO A 110 -0.91 -17.11 -5.74
N ASP A 111 -0.38 -18.30 -6.03
CA ASP A 111 0.81 -18.55 -6.85
C ASP A 111 0.83 -17.66 -8.10
N ASN A 112 1.99 -17.12 -8.48
CA ASN A 112 2.13 -16.23 -9.63
C ASN A 112 2.32 -17.04 -10.92
N PRO A 113 1.28 -17.34 -11.73
CA PRO A 113 1.47 -18.05 -13.00
C PRO A 113 2.15 -17.19 -14.09
N GLY A 114 2.66 -16.00 -13.75
CA GLY A 114 3.12 -14.98 -14.68
C GLY A 114 4.63 -14.88 -14.90
N ALA A 115 5.45 -15.78 -14.35
CA ALA A 115 6.90 -15.77 -14.53
C ALA A 115 7.38 -16.41 -15.86
N ASP A 116 6.50 -17.11 -16.59
CA ASP A 116 6.85 -17.92 -17.78
C ASP A 116 6.28 -17.37 -19.11
N ALA A 117 6.28 -16.05 -19.34
CA ALA A 117 5.84 -15.45 -20.62
C ALA A 117 6.81 -14.42 -21.20
#